data_AF-A0A4Z2F0I0-F1
#
_entry.id   AF-A0A4Z2F0I0-F1
#
_cell.length_a   1.000
_cell.length_b   1.000
_cell.length_c   1.000
_cell.angle_alpha   90.00
_cell.angle_beta   90.00
_cell.angle_gamma   90.00
#
_symmetry.space_group_name_H-M   'P 1'
#
loop_
_entity.id
_entity.type
_entity.pdbx_description
1 polymer ?
#
loop_
_entity_poly.entity_id
_entity_poly.type
_entity_poly.pdbx_seq_one_letter_code
_entity_poly.pdbx_strand_id
1 'polypeptide(L)'
;MLDGERRPTTGTAGGDGSCEDEDTSARMPMSEEEKLDQVRRLEELMRVKQAERRERERAEELEREKQRRRQGQELQHIRQKLQDDDMKKLTDQRMKEKMEDKMARQRVKDKIARDREERAQKGQDFTLLSPYPRHVYTELDMEKPLKELGLVPSGVLVVAKK
;
A
#
# COMPACT_ATOMS: atom_id res chain seq x y z
N MET A 1 -16.44 -34.90 -28.43
CA MET A 1 -15.23 -34.31 -29.01
C MET A 1 -14.07 -34.92 -28.23
N LEU A 2 -13.49 -36.02 -28.73
CA LEU A 2 -12.20 -36.08 -29.47
C LEU A 2 -11.04 -35.82 -28.49
N ASP A 3 -10.00 -36.62 -28.25
CA ASP A 3 -9.46 -37.95 -28.59
C ASP A 3 -8.41 -38.19 -27.45
N GLY A 4 -8.09 -39.38 -26.96
CA GLY A 4 -7.82 -40.60 -27.70
C GLY A 4 -6.33 -40.81 -28.02
N GLU A 5 -5.37 -40.11 -27.41
CA GLU A 5 -3.95 -40.25 -27.79
C GLU A 5 -3.19 -41.32 -26.97
N ARG A 6 -3.19 -42.54 -27.50
CA ARG A 6 -2.25 -43.62 -27.17
C ARG A 6 -0.87 -43.27 -27.75
N ARG A 7 0.19 -43.38 -26.95
CA ARG A 7 1.57 -43.32 -27.46
C ARG A 7 2.02 -44.70 -27.96
N PRO A 8 2.61 -44.81 -29.17
CA PRO A 8 3.04 -46.08 -29.74
C PRO A 8 4.35 -46.58 -29.13
N THR A 9 4.39 -47.89 -28.87
CA THR A 9 5.58 -48.66 -28.55
C THR A 9 6.42 -48.86 -29.81
N THR A 10 7.61 -48.26 -29.90
CA THR A 10 8.59 -48.61 -30.91
C THR A 10 9.51 -49.69 -30.36
N GLY A 11 9.17 -50.94 -30.66
CA GLY A 11 10.11 -52.05 -30.58
C GLY A 11 11.23 -51.82 -31.58
N THR A 12 12.45 -51.63 -31.09
CA THR A 12 13.67 -51.73 -31.91
C THR A 12 14.20 -53.14 -31.73
N ALA A 13 13.77 -54.02 -32.63
CA ALA A 13 14.47 -55.26 -32.92
C ALA A 13 15.63 -54.91 -33.85
N GLY A 14 16.85 -55.08 -33.34
CA GLY A 14 18.08 -55.02 -34.11
C GLY A 14 19.08 -55.91 -33.41
N GLY A 15 19.20 -57.15 -33.88
CA GLY A 15 20.33 -57.99 -33.56
C GLY A 15 21.45 -57.71 -34.55
N ASP A 16 22.66 -57.55 -34.04
CA ASP A 16 23.87 -57.95 -34.73
C ASP A 16 24.73 -58.77 -33.78
N GLY A 17 24.88 -60.04 -34.12
CA GLY A 17 26.06 -60.79 -33.69
C GLY A 17 27.17 -60.45 -34.67
N SER A 18 28.37 -60.19 -34.17
CA SER A 18 29.52 -61.05 -34.43
C SER A 18 30.82 -60.43 -33.92
N CYS A 19 31.78 -61.34 -33.80
CA CYS A 19 33.21 -61.18 -33.96
C CYS A 19 33.97 -60.41 -32.86
N GLU A 20 34.57 -61.23 -32.01
CA GLU A 20 35.89 -61.06 -31.42
C GLU A 20 36.87 -60.36 -32.38
N ASP A 21 37.46 -59.27 -31.90
CA ASP A 21 38.80 -58.83 -32.30
C ASP A 21 39.69 -59.00 -31.07
N GLU A 22 40.13 -60.25 -30.86
CA GLU A 22 41.42 -60.52 -30.23
C GLU A 22 42.53 -59.89 -31.09
N ASP A 23 43.59 -59.42 -30.44
CA ASP A 23 44.82 -58.88 -31.03
C ASP A 23 44.78 -57.45 -31.60
N THR A 24 44.69 -56.46 -30.68
CA THR A 24 45.60 -55.30 -30.80
C THR A 24 46.94 -55.64 -30.15
N SER A 25 47.73 -56.41 -30.90
CA SER A 25 49.15 -56.61 -30.64
C SER A 25 49.86 -55.26 -30.41
N ALA A 26 50.75 -55.24 -29.41
CA ALA A 26 51.57 -54.11 -28.99
C ALA A 26 50.90 -53.02 -28.13
N ARG A 27 50.04 -53.39 -27.18
CA ARG A 27 50.13 -52.72 -25.87
C ARG A 27 51.34 -53.30 -25.15
N MET A 28 52.43 -52.54 -25.11
CA MET A 28 53.39 -52.71 -24.01
C MET A 28 52.54 -52.79 -22.75
N PRO A 29 52.63 -53.87 -21.95
CA PRO A 29 51.81 -53.98 -20.76
C PRO A 29 52.22 -52.81 -19.89
N MET A 30 51.40 -51.75 -19.87
CA MET A 30 51.57 -50.59 -18.99
C MET A 30 51.96 -51.17 -17.65
N SER A 31 53.14 -50.77 -17.17
CA SER A 31 53.76 -51.39 -16.00
C SER A 31 52.70 -51.46 -14.92
N GLU A 32 52.70 -52.52 -14.11
CA GLU A 32 51.72 -52.70 -13.03
C GLU A 32 51.61 -51.42 -12.18
N GLU A 33 52.71 -50.69 -12.06
CA GLU A 33 52.83 -49.37 -11.43
C GLU A 33 52.08 -48.24 -12.17
N GLU A 34 52.15 -48.15 -13.50
CA GLU A 34 51.45 -47.13 -14.30
C GLU A 34 49.94 -47.39 -14.36
N LYS A 35 49.52 -48.66 -14.37
CA LYS A 35 48.10 -49.04 -14.26
C LYS A 35 47.54 -48.69 -12.89
N LEU A 36 48.33 -48.87 -11.83
CA LEU A 36 47.96 -48.47 -10.47
C LEU A 36 47.82 -46.94 -10.37
N ASP A 37 48.72 -46.17 -10.97
CA ASP A 37 48.61 -44.70 -10.99
C ASP A 37 47.43 -44.21 -11.84
N GLN A 38 47.14 -44.87 -12.96
CA GLN A 38 45.98 -44.55 -13.78
C GLN A 38 44.67 -44.91 -13.08
N VAL A 39 44.61 -46.02 -12.36
CA VAL A 39 43.50 -46.39 -11.47
C VAL A 39 43.38 -45.38 -10.33
N ARG A 40 44.48 -44.98 -9.69
CA ARG A 40 44.48 -43.98 -8.60
C ARG A 40 43.96 -42.62 -9.06
N ARG A 41 44.38 -42.15 -10.24
CA ARG A 41 43.90 -40.90 -10.85
C ARG A 41 42.42 -40.98 -11.22
N LEU A 42 41.96 -42.12 -11.72
CA LEU A 42 40.55 -42.37 -12.00
C LEU A 42 39.73 -42.46 -10.71
N GLU A 43 40.23 -43.11 -9.67
CA GLU A 43 39.62 -43.19 -8.34
C GLU A 43 39.51 -41.80 -7.70
N GLU A 44 40.54 -40.95 -7.81
CA GLU A 44 40.51 -39.57 -7.34
C GLU A 44 39.47 -38.74 -8.09
N LEU A 45 39.41 -38.82 -9.43
CA LEU A 45 38.38 -38.15 -10.24
C LEU A 45 36.97 -38.63 -9.88
N MET A 46 36.78 -39.93 -9.64
CA MET A 46 35.50 -40.50 -9.22
C MET A 46 35.13 -40.05 -7.81
N ARG A 47 36.09 -39.97 -6.88
CA ARG A 47 35.88 -39.49 -5.52
C ARG A 47 35.51 -38.01 -5.50
N VAL A 48 36.15 -37.18 -6.31
CA VAL A 48 35.81 -35.76 -6.49
C VAL A 48 34.42 -35.61 -7.10
N LYS A 49 34.11 -36.37 -8.17
CA LYS A 49 32.79 -36.33 -8.84
C LYS A 49 31.66 -36.85 -7.95
N GLN A 50 31.93 -37.83 -7.10
CA GLN A 50 30.96 -38.33 -6.10
C GLN A 50 30.77 -37.33 -4.95
N ALA A 51 31.83 -36.65 -4.50
CA ALA A 51 31.73 -35.59 -3.50
C ALA A 51 30.92 -34.40 -4.03
N GLU A 52 31.18 -33.96 -5.26
CA GLU A 52 30.43 -32.91 -5.95
C GLU A 52 28.95 -33.27 -6.12
N ARG A 53 28.65 -34.51 -6.55
CA ARG A 53 27.25 -34.99 -6.62
C ARG A 53 26.56 -35.00 -5.25
N ARG A 54 27.25 -35.45 -4.19
CA ARG A 54 26.70 -35.45 -2.82
C ARG A 54 26.48 -34.04 -2.28
N GLU A 55 27.35 -33.09 -2.59
CA GLU A 55 27.17 -31.68 -2.19
C GLU A 55 26.02 -31.02 -2.95
N ARG A 56 25.90 -31.32 -4.25
CA ARG A 56 24.80 -30.85 -5.08
C ARG A 56 23.46 -31.42 -4.62
N GLU A 57 23.38 -32.71 -4.34
CA GLU A 57 22.17 -33.36 -3.80
C GLU A 57 21.78 -32.77 -2.43
N ARG A 58 22.74 -32.55 -1.53
CA ARG A 58 22.49 -31.89 -0.23
C ARG A 58 22.05 -30.44 -0.39
N ALA A 59 22.61 -29.69 -1.33
CA ALA A 59 22.21 -28.32 -1.60
C ALA A 59 20.79 -28.26 -2.18
N GLU A 60 20.45 -29.16 -3.10
CA GLU A 60 19.12 -29.27 -3.70
C GLU A 60 18.05 -29.68 -2.65
N GLU A 61 18.38 -30.58 -1.72
CA GLU A 61 17.50 -30.93 -0.60
C GLU A 61 17.26 -29.75 0.35
N LEU A 62 18.34 -29.06 0.74
CA LEU A 62 18.25 -27.86 1.58
C LEU A 62 17.50 -26.73 0.89
N GLU A 63 17.64 -26.58 -0.43
CA GLU A 63 16.93 -25.58 -1.22
C GLU A 63 15.42 -25.89 -1.30
N ARG A 64 15.05 -27.16 -1.55
CA ARG A 64 13.66 -27.60 -1.54
C ARG A 64 13.01 -27.39 -0.16
N GLU A 65 13.73 -27.71 0.92
CA GLU A 65 13.21 -27.49 2.27
C GLU A 65 13.08 -25.99 2.60
N LYS A 66 14.08 -25.17 2.21
CA LYS A 66 14.01 -23.71 2.35
C LYS A 66 12.85 -23.13 1.54
N GLN A 67 12.61 -23.61 0.33
CA GLN A 67 11.54 -23.12 -0.53
C GLN A 67 10.16 -23.41 0.06
N ARG A 68 9.96 -24.58 0.65
CA ARG A 68 8.73 -24.88 1.41
C ARG A 68 8.52 -23.90 2.57
N ARG A 69 9.56 -23.64 3.38
CA ARG A 69 9.46 -22.71 4.52
C ARG A 69 9.21 -21.28 4.06
N ARG A 70 9.90 -20.84 3.00
CA ARG A 70 9.72 -19.52 2.38
C ARG A 70 8.31 -19.34 1.85
N GLN A 71 7.76 -20.30 1.12
CA GLN A 71 6.37 -20.25 0.64
C GLN A 71 5.35 -20.12 1.79
N GLY A 72 5.56 -20.84 2.90
CA GLY A 72 4.72 -20.71 4.09
C GLY A 72 4.80 -19.32 4.74
N GLN A 73 6.00 -18.77 4.86
CA GLN A 73 6.23 -17.42 5.38
C GLN A 73 5.70 -16.34 4.44
N GLU A 74 5.85 -16.50 3.13
CA GLU A 74 5.34 -15.59 2.11
C GLU A 74 3.82 -15.51 2.17
N LEU A 75 3.12 -16.63 2.32
CA LEU A 75 1.66 -16.64 2.50
C LEU A 75 1.23 -15.87 3.77
N GLN A 76 1.96 -16.05 4.88
CA GLN A 76 1.70 -15.32 6.12
C GLN A 76 1.97 -13.81 5.95
N HIS A 77 3.09 -13.45 5.32
CA HIS A 77 3.44 -12.06 5.05
C HIS A 77 2.48 -11.39 4.07
N ILE A 78 2.00 -12.09 3.04
CA ILE A 78 1.00 -11.59 2.09
C ILE A 78 -0.30 -11.26 2.84
N ARG A 79 -0.76 -12.17 3.73
CA ARG A 79 -1.95 -11.93 4.55
C ARG A 79 -1.77 -10.74 5.48
N GLN A 80 -0.62 -10.62 6.15
CA GLN A 80 -0.36 -9.51 7.05
C GLN A 80 -0.29 -8.17 6.32
N LYS A 81 0.42 -8.11 5.18
CA LYS A 81 0.48 -6.91 4.33
C LYS A 81 -0.90 -6.47 3.86
N LEU A 82 -1.76 -7.42 3.47
CA LEU A 82 -3.12 -7.10 3.06
C LEU A 82 -3.93 -6.47 4.22
N GLN A 83 -3.82 -7.03 5.42
CA GLN A 83 -4.46 -6.46 6.62
C GLN A 83 -3.92 -5.07 6.96
N ASP A 84 -2.60 -4.87 6.87
CA ASP A 84 -1.95 -3.59 7.13
C ASP A 84 -2.36 -2.53 6.10
N ASP A 85 -2.44 -2.91 4.82
CA ASP A 85 -2.88 -2.02 3.73
C ASP A 85 -4.35 -1.61 3.89
N ASP A 86 -5.23 -2.53 4.31
CA ASP A 86 -6.63 -2.22 4.58
C ASP A 86 -6.78 -1.28 5.79
N MET A 87 -6.00 -1.52 6.85
CA MET A 87 -5.95 -0.63 8.02
C MET A 87 -5.41 0.76 7.65
N LYS A 88 -4.37 0.83 6.82
CA LYS A 88 -3.78 2.09 6.35
C LYS A 88 -4.78 2.89 5.50
N LYS A 89 -5.46 2.25 4.54
CA LYS A 89 -6.50 2.90 3.73
C LYS A 89 -7.62 3.46 4.60
N LEU A 90 -8.07 2.71 5.62
CA LEU A 90 -9.09 3.18 6.55
C LEU A 90 -8.63 4.42 7.33
N THR A 91 -7.37 4.44 7.78
CA THR A 91 -6.82 5.62 8.48
C THR A 91 -6.67 6.82 7.56
N ASP A 92 -6.17 6.63 6.34
CA ASP A 92 -5.97 7.70 5.36
C ASP A 92 -7.31 8.32 4.95
N GLN A 93 -8.34 7.49 4.73
CA GLN A 93 -9.71 7.95 4.49
C GLN A 93 -10.25 8.76 5.67
N ARG A 94 -10.09 8.27 6.91
CA ARG A 94 -10.51 9.03 8.10
C ARG A 94 -9.80 10.37 8.24
N MET A 95 -8.51 10.44 7.90
CA MET A 95 -7.75 11.69 7.98
C MET A 95 -8.16 12.66 6.87
N LYS A 96 -8.39 12.15 5.65
CA LYS A 96 -8.88 12.93 4.52
C LYS A 96 -10.27 13.51 4.80
N GLU A 97 -11.21 12.68 5.26
CA GLU A 97 -12.56 13.12 5.66
C GLU A 97 -12.50 14.17 6.77
N LYS A 98 -11.66 13.97 7.79
CA LYS A 98 -11.45 14.99 8.85
C LYS A 98 -10.90 16.30 8.30
N MET A 99 -9.97 16.25 7.34
CA MET A 99 -9.41 17.47 6.74
C MET A 99 -10.45 18.18 5.87
N GLU A 100 -11.22 17.44 5.08
CA GLU A 100 -12.32 17.98 4.27
C GLU A 100 -13.43 18.59 5.13
N ASP A 101 -13.83 17.92 6.21
CA ASP A 101 -14.80 18.44 7.18
C ASP A 101 -14.29 19.72 7.85
N LYS A 102 -13.01 19.78 8.25
CA LYS A 102 -12.39 21.01 8.77
C LYS A 102 -12.43 22.13 7.74
N MET A 103 -12.08 21.86 6.48
CA MET A 103 -12.11 22.86 5.42
C MET A 103 -13.55 23.31 5.12
N ALA A 104 -14.53 22.41 5.15
CA ALA A 104 -15.95 22.74 5.00
C ALA A 104 -16.47 23.61 6.14
N ARG A 105 -16.15 23.26 7.40
CA ARG A 105 -16.45 24.06 8.58
C ARG A 105 -15.81 25.45 8.48
N GLN A 106 -14.57 25.55 8.03
CA GLN A 106 -13.90 26.82 7.85
C GLN A 106 -14.62 27.68 6.78
N ARG A 107 -14.96 27.10 5.62
CA ARG A 107 -15.74 27.81 4.58
C ARG A 107 -17.09 28.32 5.09
N VAL A 108 -17.81 27.51 5.87
CA VAL A 108 -19.08 27.92 6.48
C VAL A 108 -18.85 29.04 7.49
N LYS A 109 -17.83 28.92 8.34
CA LYS A 109 -17.46 29.95 9.32
C LYS A 109 -17.14 31.28 8.64
N ASP A 110 -16.34 31.25 7.57
CA ASP A 110 -15.98 32.45 6.80
C ASP A 110 -17.17 33.06 6.07
N LYS A 111 -18.14 32.24 5.64
CA LYS A 111 -19.41 32.73 5.07
C LYS A 111 -20.28 33.39 6.14
N ILE A 112 -20.43 32.77 7.31
CA ILE A 112 -21.18 33.35 8.43
C ILE A 112 -20.52 34.64 8.91
N ALA A 113 -19.18 34.71 8.97
CA ALA A 113 -18.46 35.91 9.36
C ALA A 113 -18.77 37.07 8.40
N ARG A 114 -18.66 36.84 7.09
CA ARG A 114 -19.02 37.82 6.07
C ARG A 114 -20.48 38.25 6.14
N ASP A 115 -21.41 37.29 6.21
CA ASP A 115 -22.85 37.59 6.33
C ASP A 115 -23.16 38.35 7.63
N ARG A 116 -22.44 38.05 8.73
CA ARG A 116 -22.58 38.75 10.01
C ARG A 116 -22.08 40.19 9.93
N GLU A 117 -20.95 40.42 9.28
CA GLU A 117 -20.41 41.76 9.06
C GLU A 117 -21.31 42.59 8.13
N GLU A 118 -21.77 42.00 7.02
CA GLU A 118 -22.73 42.67 6.12
C GLU A 118 -24.04 43.01 6.83
N ARG A 119 -24.55 42.11 7.68
CA ARG A 119 -25.77 42.37 8.46
C ARG A 119 -25.53 43.39 9.55
N ALA A 120 -24.35 43.39 10.17
CA ALA A 120 -23.99 44.43 11.14
C ALA A 120 -23.93 45.79 10.46
N GLN A 121 -23.30 45.92 9.29
CA GLN A 121 -23.26 47.17 8.53
C GLN A 121 -24.65 47.61 8.06
N LYS A 122 -25.43 46.72 7.42
CA LYS A 122 -26.80 47.04 6.96
C LYS A 122 -27.79 47.28 8.11
N GLY A 123 -27.54 46.69 9.28
CA GLY A 123 -28.35 46.86 10.48
C GLY A 123 -28.07 48.17 11.22
N GLN A 124 -27.03 48.92 10.84
CA GLN A 124 -26.68 50.21 11.45
C GLN A 124 -27.30 51.41 10.70
N ASP A 125 -27.94 51.17 9.55
CA ASP A 125 -28.50 52.24 8.70
C ASP A 125 -29.96 52.58 9.08
N PHE A 126 -30.27 52.66 10.37
CA PHE A 126 -31.52 53.23 10.84
C PHE A 126 -31.25 54.32 11.89
N THR A 127 -32.01 55.40 11.81
CA THR A 127 -31.97 56.52 12.75
C THR A 127 -33.29 56.57 13.47
N LEU A 128 -33.25 56.57 14.81
CA LEU A 128 -34.43 56.77 15.63
C LEU A 128 -34.66 58.27 15.83
N LEU A 129 -35.88 58.74 15.60
CA LEU A 129 -36.25 60.14 15.84
C LEU A 129 -37.60 60.28 16.54
N SER A 130 -37.71 61.31 17.37
CA SER A 130 -39.00 61.80 17.89
C SER A 130 -39.50 62.93 16.98
N PRO A 131 -40.79 62.97 16.59
CA PRO A 131 -41.32 63.97 15.66
C PRO A 131 -41.47 65.37 16.28
N TYR A 132 -41.87 65.50 17.56
CA TYR A 132 -42.00 66.80 18.23
C TYR A 132 -41.80 66.73 19.75
N PRO A 133 -40.91 67.56 20.35
CA PRO A 133 -39.88 68.34 19.68
C PRO A 133 -38.92 67.42 18.93
N ARG A 134 -38.49 67.85 17.73
CA ARG A 134 -37.71 66.97 16.85
C ARG A 134 -36.38 66.61 17.50
N HIS A 135 -36.19 65.34 17.81
CA HIS A 135 -34.97 64.84 18.44
C HIS A 135 -34.45 63.62 17.69
N VAL A 136 -33.16 63.65 17.34
CA VAL A 136 -32.48 62.56 16.63
C VAL A 136 -31.60 61.85 17.64
N TYR A 137 -31.88 60.57 17.91
CA TYR A 137 -31.14 59.81 18.90
C TYR A 137 -29.82 59.32 18.30
N THR A 138 -28.71 59.66 18.97
CA THR A 138 -27.36 59.23 18.61
C THR A 138 -26.89 58.08 19.50
N GLU A 139 -25.71 57.50 19.23
CA GLU A 139 -25.13 56.43 20.05
C GLU A 139 -25.00 56.84 21.53
N LEU A 140 -24.70 58.11 21.81
CA LEU A 140 -24.60 58.66 23.17
C LEU A 140 -25.94 58.67 23.91
N ASP A 141 -27.06 58.74 23.20
CA ASP A 141 -28.39 58.72 23.81
C ASP A 141 -28.86 57.27 24.05
N MET A 142 -28.32 56.29 23.32
CA MET A 142 -28.61 54.86 23.54
C MET A 142 -28.00 54.33 24.84
N GLU A 143 -26.98 55.00 25.39
CA GLU A 143 -26.37 54.64 26.68
C GLU A 143 -27.14 55.20 27.89
N LYS A 144 -27.99 56.21 27.68
CA LYS A 144 -28.74 56.88 28.75
C LYS A 144 -30.00 56.10 29.12
N PRO A 145 -30.43 56.12 30.40
CA PRO A 145 -31.66 55.45 30.81
C PRO A 145 -32.89 56.12 30.18
N LEU A 146 -33.91 55.31 29.86
CA LEU A 146 -35.17 55.77 29.25
C LEU A 146 -35.89 56.87 30.05
N LYS A 147 -35.67 56.91 31.38
CA LYS A 147 -36.21 57.92 32.27
C LYS A 147 -35.63 59.31 32.01
N GLU A 148 -34.33 59.39 31.71
CA GLU A 148 -33.65 60.65 31.37
C GLU A 148 -34.03 61.14 29.97
N LEU A 149 -34.29 60.21 29.05
CA LEU A 149 -34.76 60.51 27.70
C LEU A 149 -36.25 60.85 27.63
N GLY A 150 -36.98 60.81 28.76
CA GLY A 150 -38.41 61.12 28.82
C GLY A 150 -39.32 60.10 28.12
N LEU A 151 -38.87 58.86 27.97
CA LEU A 151 -39.58 57.78 27.24
C LEU A 151 -40.47 56.90 28.13
N VAL A 152 -40.55 57.17 29.44
CA VAL A 152 -41.29 56.38 30.44
C VAL A 152 -42.48 57.19 30.99
N PRO A 153 -43.70 56.63 31.13
CA PRO A 153 -44.06 55.22 30.97
C PRO A 153 -44.30 54.76 29.52
N SER A 154 -44.54 55.68 28.60
CA SER A 154 -44.69 55.39 27.17
C SER A 154 -43.99 56.44 26.32
N GLY A 155 -43.46 56.02 25.17
CA GLY A 155 -42.78 56.87 24.21
C GLY A 155 -43.00 56.36 22.79
N VAL A 156 -43.10 57.28 21.84
CA VAL A 156 -43.24 56.96 20.40
C VAL A 156 -41.97 57.38 19.70
N LEU A 157 -41.34 56.42 19.03
CA LEU A 157 -40.14 56.63 18.22
C LEU A 157 -40.46 56.28 16.76
N VAL A 158 -39.97 57.10 15.85
CA VAL A 158 -40.05 56.86 14.42
C VAL A 158 -38.73 56.27 13.96
N VAL A 159 -38.77 55.14 13.27
CA VAL A 159 -37.62 54.52 12.61
C VAL A 159 -37.51 55.13 11.21
N ALA A 160 -36.44 55.88 10.96
CA ALA A 160 -36.08 56.34 9.63
C ALA A 160 -34.91 55.50 9.12
N LYS A 161 -35.03 54.89 7.93
CA LYS A 161 -33.86 54.30 7.26
C LYS A 161 -32.97 55.45 6.78
N LYS A 162 -31.66 55.32 7.00
CA LYS A 162 -30.68 56.30 6.52
C LYS A 162 -30.52 56.23 5.00
#